data_AF-A0AAN8FLV1-F1
#
_entry.id   AF-A0AAN8FLV1-F1
#
_cell.length_a   1.000
_cell.length_b   1.000
_cell.length_c   1.000
_cell.angle_alpha   90.00
_cell.angle_beta   90.00
_cell.angle_gamma   90.00
#
_symmetry.space_group_name_H-M   'P 1'
#
loop_
_entity.id
_entity.type
_entity.pdbx_description
1 polymer ?
#
loop_
_entity_poly.entity_id
_entity_poly.type
_entity_poly.pdbx_seq_one_letter_code
_entity_poly.pdbx_strand_id
1 'polypeptide(L)'
;MEAQGLGPTITISLPVVTKPDGIWNGQRIAGIAGIDIGIAELTDRLPKSEQLYGIIVDKNGIVIYHPKHVLPATEVHAVRRSACYDASQVRHRAGAGLRVQYGFSDQRVYRLVGLIDSIPTIDLIEIEGNSTAIQRLRHGVITTTCDSEAIIDGDREYYCANLKGSPLSVIIVSSTNRQTLAYRDTTPRLKISGNPFVTYYISSRSMCSWKLDPLPPASRFSALPSIGCDDDLRLPYALTNALQNWADSWPKYGGAAVNSSCEDLHLPPEFPTRYYINSFVHTRAQIQAFFPSCSKSYMKEVTAKFDIERFGKENSTNLLQFSVRNDVIVAYRSITDRFNNRLAVVGVQWRMPYANALFSNWTRSGTKQWNDCKKMDCLLVTRSA
;
A
#
# COMPACT_ATOMS: atom_id res chain seq x y z
N MET A 1 -0.55 13.79 -12.45
CA MET A 1 0.75 13.41 -11.88
C MET A 1 1.78 14.41 -12.38
N GLU A 2 2.60 14.97 -11.51
CA GLU A 2 3.59 15.99 -11.90
C GLU A 2 4.75 15.34 -12.70
N ALA A 3 5.14 15.97 -13.81
CA ALA A 3 6.05 15.39 -14.79
C ALA A 3 7.51 15.29 -14.30
N GLN A 4 7.89 16.11 -13.31
CA GLN A 4 9.22 16.10 -12.68
C GLN A 4 9.30 15.13 -11.49
N GLY A 5 8.20 14.45 -11.13
CA GLY A 5 8.17 13.41 -10.10
C GLY A 5 7.89 13.93 -8.68
N LEU A 6 7.33 15.13 -8.53
CA LEU A 6 6.88 15.67 -7.23
C LEU A 6 5.63 14.97 -6.68
N GLY A 7 5.08 13.99 -7.41
CA GLY A 7 3.94 13.19 -6.99
C GLY A 7 2.61 13.69 -7.56
N PRO A 8 1.49 13.32 -6.93
CA PRO A 8 0.17 13.67 -7.42
C PRO A 8 -0.16 15.14 -7.11
N THR A 9 -0.58 15.87 -8.14
CA THR A 9 -0.90 17.29 -8.10
C THR A 9 -2.27 17.55 -8.76
N ILE A 10 -2.91 18.65 -8.34
CA ILE A 10 -4.07 19.24 -8.99
C ILE A 10 -3.62 20.56 -9.61
N THR A 11 -3.78 20.70 -10.92
CA THR A 11 -3.40 21.94 -11.64
C THR A 11 -4.63 22.82 -11.82
N ILE A 12 -4.60 24.03 -11.26
CA ILE A 12 -5.56 25.08 -11.60
C ILE A 12 -5.08 25.74 -12.89
N SER A 13 -5.90 25.69 -13.94
CA SER A 13 -5.55 26.24 -15.24
C SER A 13 -6.39 27.48 -15.58
N LEU A 14 -5.73 28.50 -16.13
CA LEU A 14 -6.34 29.74 -16.57
C LEU A 14 -5.93 30.03 -18.03
N PRO A 15 -6.88 30.15 -18.98
CA PRO A 15 -6.55 30.53 -20.34
C PRO A 15 -6.13 32.00 -20.39
N VAL A 16 -4.99 32.26 -21.02
CA VAL A 16 -4.51 33.60 -21.33
C VAL A 16 -4.94 33.95 -22.75
N VAL A 17 -5.74 34.99 -22.90
CA VAL A 17 -6.25 35.44 -24.20
C VAL A 17 -5.46 36.67 -24.66
N THR A 18 -5.01 36.66 -25.92
CA THR A 18 -4.45 37.87 -26.56
C THR A 18 -5.58 38.69 -27.17
N LYS A 19 -5.61 39.97 -26.83
CA LYS A 19 -6.53 40.94 -27.44
C LYS A 19 -5.72 41.77 -28.45
N PRO A 20 -6.03 41.73 -29.75
CA PRO A 20 -5.40 42.64 -30.68
C PRO A 20 -5.87 44.08 -30.41
N ASP A 21 -7.17 44.39 -30.44
CA ASP A 21 -7.59 45.81 -30.42
C ASP A 21 -8.98 46.04 -29.80
N GLY A 22 -9.25 45.51 -28.60
CA GLY A 22 -10.47 45.87 -27.85
C GLY A 22 -11.79 45.26 -28.33
N ILE A 23 -11.88 44.76 -29.56
CA ILE A 23 -13.07 44.12 -30.14
C ILE A 23 -13.07 42.62 -29.78
N TRP A 24 -14.23 42.09 -29.35
CA TRP A 24 -14.39 40.70 -28.90
C TRP A 24 -14.28 39.66 -30.02
N ASN A 25 -14.36 40.09 -31.29
CA ASN A 25 -14.19 39.21 -32.45
C ASN A 25 -12.70 38.91 -32.72
N GLY A 26 -12.33 37.63 -32.73
CA GLY A 26 -11.00 37.18 -33.10
C GLY A 26 -10.04 36.89 -31.94
N GLN A 27 -10.54 36.82 -30.70
CA GLN A 27 -9.73 36.40 -29.55
C GLN A 27 -9.18 34.99 -29.77
N ARG A 28 -7.86 34.85 -29.66
CA ARG A 28 -7.16 33.56 -29.66
C ARG A 28 -6.61 33.32 -28.26
N ILE A 29 -6.68 32.05 -27.83
CA ILE A 29 -5.97 31.60 -26.63
C ILE A 29 -4.48 31.66 -26.96
N ALA A 30 -3.77 32.54 -26.27
CA ALA A 30 -2.33 32.72 -26.41
C ALA A 30 -1.56 31.62 -25.67
N GLY A 31 -2.13 31.13 -24.57
CA GLY A 31 -1.58 30.04 -23.78
C GLY A 31 -2.50 29.69 -22.61
N ILE A 32 -2.08 28.71 -21.81
CA ILE A 32 -2.75 28.32 -20.57
C ILE A 32 -1.72 28.46 -19.45
N ALA A 33 -2.01 29.31 -18.47
CA ALA A 33 -1.24 29.36 -17.23
C ALA A 33 -1.76 28.27 -16.28
N GLY A 34 -0.86 27.55 -15.62
CA GLY A 34 -1.19 26.50 -14.66
C GLY A 34 -0.51 26.76 -13.32
N ILE A 35 -1.23 26.55 -12.22
CA ILE A 35 -0.67 26.51 -10.86
C ILE A 35 -0.91 25.11 -10.30
N ASP A 36 0.17 24.44 -9.93
CA ASP A 36 0.11 23.09 -9.36
C ASP A 36 -0.04 23.16 -7.84
N ILE A 37 -1.04 22.45 -7.33
CA ILE A 37 -1.26 22.23 -5.91
C ILE A 37 -0.97 20.76 -5.61
N GLY A 38 -0.02 20.51 -4.70
CA GLY A 38 0.30 19.15 -4.27
C GLY A 38 -0.85 18.54 -3.47
N ILE A 39 -1.20 17.27 -3.72
CA ILE A 39 -2.19 16.57 -2.89
C ILE A 39 -1.73 16.50 -1.42
N ALA A 40 -0.42 16.51 -1.16
CA ALA A 40 0.12 16.59 0.18
C ALA A 40 -0.42 17.79 0.97
N GLU A 41 -0.55 18.96 0.33
CA GLU A 41 -1.06 20.19 0.95
C GLU A 41 -2.54 20.08 1.33
N LEU A 42 -3.34 19.44 0.46
CA LEU A 42 -4.76 19.21 0.71
C LEU A 42 -5.00 18.16 1.80
N THR A 43 -4.18 17.11 1.82
CA THR A 43 -4.34 15.97 2.73
C THR A 43 -3.80 16.24 4.13
N ASP A 44 -2.97 17.27 4.32
CA ASP A 44 -2.43 17.62 5.64
C ASP A 44 -3.52 18.06 6.63
N ARG A 45 -4.60 18.63 6.12
CA ARG A 45 -5.76 19.07 6.92
C ARG A 45 -6.78 17.97 7.19
N LEU A 46 -6.65 16.82 6.53
CA LEU A 46 -7.60 15.72 6.69
C LEU A 46 -7.25 14.87 7.91
N PRO A 47 -8.24 14.27 8.59
CA PRO A 47 -7.95 13.26 9.59
C PRO A 47 -7.26 12.06 8.91
N LYS A 48 -6.13 11.62 9.49
CA LYS A 48 -5.32 10.49 9.02
C LYS A 48 -5.38 9.30 9.99
N SER A 49 -6.38 9.29 10.87
CA SER A 49 -6.48 8.27 11.93
C SER A 49 -7.17 7.00 11.42
N GLU A 50 -7.14 5.95 12.23
CA GLU A 50 -7.67 4.64 11.84
C GLU A 50 -9.19 4.59 11.97
N GLN A 51 -9.72 5.29 12.99
CA GLN A 51 -11.15 5.44 13.25
C GLN A 51 -11.78 6.48 12.33
N LEU A 52 -11.06 7.58 12.07
CA LEU A 52 -11.52 8.71 11.26
C LEU A 52 -10.53 8.99 10.12
N TYR A 53 -10.99 8.94 8.88
CA TYR A 53 -10.19 9.29 7.71
C TYR A 53 -10.93 10.20 6.73
N GLY A 54 -10.17 11.03 6.01
CA GLY A 54 -10.70 11.92 4.98
C GLY A 54 -10.53 11.38 3.56
N ILE A 55 -11.48 11.74 2.69
CA ILE A 55 -11.51 11.45 1.26
C ILE A 55 -11.76 12.78 0.53
N ILE A 56 -11.13 12.97 -0.63
CA ILE A 56 -11.42 14.09 -1.54
C ILE A 56 -11.97 13.51 -2.83
N VAL A 57 -13.15 13.98 -3.23
CA VAL A 57 -13.87 13.50 -4.41
C VAL A 57 -14.25 14.68 -5.29
N ASP A 58 -14.13 14.52 -6.60
CA ASP A 58 -14.59 15.51 -7.59
C ASP A 58 -16.10 15.34 -7.86
N LYS A 59 -16.76 16.38 -8.37
CA LYS A 59 -18.20 16.42 -8.68
C LYS A 59 -18.66 15.40 -9.73
N ASN A 60 -17.75 14.65 -10.35
CA ASN A 60 -18.04 13.54 -11.26
C ASN A 60 -18.04 12.17 -10.54
N GLY A 61 -17.73 12.14 -9.23
CA GLY A 61 -17.62 10.92 -8.43
C GLY A 61 -16.22 10.30 -8.42
N ILE A 62 -15.25 10.89 -9.13
CA ILE A 62 -13.86 10.41 -9.16
C ILE A 62 -13.14 10.81 -7.88
N VAL A 63 -12.44 9.85 -7.29
CA VAL A 63 -11.70 10.02 -6.06
C VAL A 63 -10.33 10.62 -6.36
N ILE A 64 -10.14 11.87 -5.92
CA ILE A 64 -8.86 12.58 -6.01
C ILE A 64 -7.87 12.06 -4.95
N TYR A 65 -8.37 11.82 -3.73
CA TYR A 65 -7.57 11.25 -2.65
C TYR A 65 -8.40 10.29 -1.81
N HIS A 66 -7.81 9.15 -1.48
CA HIS A 66 -8.33 8.19 -0.52
C HIS A 66 -7.18 7.40 0.11
N PRO A 67 -7.21 7.07 1.42
CA PRO A 67 -6.10 6.38 2.08
C PRO A 67 -5.74 5.00 1.49
N LYS A 68 -6.73 4.25 0.99
CA LYS A 68 -6.52 2.97 0.27
C LYS A 68 -6.01 3.17 -1.18
N HIS A 69 -6.11 4.37 -1.74
CA HIS A 69 -5.74 4.62 -3.13
C HIS A 69 -4.23 4.83 -3.25
N VAL A 70 -3.54 3.92 -3.94
CA VAL A 70 -2.11 4.05 -4.21
C VAL A 70 -1.92 4.92 -5.45
N LEU A 71 -1.83 6.23 -5.25
CA LEU A 71 -1.49 7.18 -6.32
C LEU A 71 -0.05 6.95 -6.77
N PRO A 72 0.28 6.72 -8.06
CA PRO A 72 1.66 6.53 -8.48
C PRO A 72 2.54 7.75 -8.15
N ALA A 73 3.87 7.63 -8.12
CA ALA A 73 4.78 8.76 -7.83
C ALA A 73 5.09 9.58 -9.10
N THR A 74 5.15 8.91 -10.24
CA THR A 74 5.33 9.52 -11.56
C THR A 74 4.09 9.28 -12.40
N GLU A 75 3.94 10.04 -13.48
CA GLU A 75 2.96 9.72 -14.51
C GLU A 75 3.14 8.27 -14.99
N VAL A 76 2.07 7.48 -14.89
CA VAL A 76 1.99 6.15 -15.46
C VAL A 76 0.94 6.24 -16.56
N HIS A 77 1.35 6.05 -17.80
CA HIS A 77 0.39 5.98 -18.90
C HIS A 77 -0.46 4.72 -18.70
N ALA A 78 -1.71 4.92 -18.32
CA ALA A 78 -2.67 3.84 -18.16
C ALA A 78 -3.10 3.34 -19.54
N VAL A 79 -2.36 2.38 -20.09
CA VAL A 79 -2.84 1.62 -21.25
C VAL A 79 -3.98 0.73 -20.76
N ARG A 80 -5.24 1.19 -20.92
CA ARG A 80 -6.43 0.34 -20.73
C ARG A 80 -6.26 -0.89 -21.62
N ARG A 81 -6.53 -2.08 -21.06
CA ARG A 81 -6.29 -3.42 -21.62
C ARG A 81 -6.92 -3.63 -23.01
N SER A 82 -6.26 -3.15 -24.07
CA SER A 82 -6.56 -3.50 -25.46
C SER A 82 -5.37 -3.37 -26.41
N ALA A 83 -4.14 -3.45 -25.91
CA ALA A 83 -2.97 -3.66 -26.75
C ALA A 83 -2.06 -4.69 -26.08
N CYS A 84 -2.41 -5.96 -26.28
CA CYS A 84 -1.47 -7.07 -26.13
C CYS A 84 -0.32 -6.84 -27.12
N TYR A 85 0.65 -5.99 -26.78
CA TYR A 85 1.98 -6.13 -27.32
C TYR A 85 2.62 -7.32 -26.64
N ASP A 86 3.00 -8.32 -27.43
CA ASP A 86 3.79 -9.43 -26.95
C ASP A 86 5.12 -8.89 -26.39
N ALA A 87 5.25 -8.91 -25.08
CA ALA A 87 6.44 -8.43 -24.37
C ALA A 87 7.71 -9.21 -24.77
N SER A 88 7.56 -10.39 -25.38
CA SER A 88 8.68 -11.15 -25.93
C SER A 88 9.34 -10.44 -27.13
N GLN A 89 8.57 -9.72 -27.95
CA GLN A 89 9.12 -8.98 -29.10
C GLN A 89 9.87 -7.71 -28.71
N VAL A 90 9.48 -7.07 -27.60
CA VAL A 90 10.13 -5.84 -27.11
C VAL A 90 11.44 -6.17 -26.39
N ARG A 91 11.52 -7.28 -25.64
CA ARG A 91 12.74 -7.69 -24.93
C ARG A 91 13.90 -8.06 -25.85
N HIS A 92 13.65 -8.64 -27.02
CA HIS A 92 14.73 -9.13 -27.90
C HIS A 92 15.47 -8.05 -28.68
N ARG A 93 14.92 -6.83 -28.81
CA ARG A 93 15.56 -5.73 -29.57
C ARG A 93 16.07 -4.56 -28.73
N ALA A 94 15.82 -4.58 -27.42
CA ALA A 94 16.02 -3.41 -26.57
C ALA A 94 16.69 -3.79 -25.26
N GLY A 95 17.99 -3.52 -25.16
CA GLY A 95 18.73 -3.52 -23.90
C GLY A 95 18.09 -2.57 -22.88
N ALA A 96 18.37 -2.82 -21.60
CA ALA A 96 17.79 -2.15 -20.44
C ALA A 96 17.76 -0.61 -20.56
N GLY A 97 16.58 -0.05 -20.82
CA GLY A 97 16.34 1.39 -20.74
C GLY A 97 15.76 2.00 -22.01
N LEU A 98 14.51 1.68 -22.36
CA LEU A 98 13.80 2.36 -23.45
C LEU A 98 12.66 3.23 -22.91
N ARG A 99 12.87 4.55 -22.99
CA ARG A 99 11.79 5.53 -23.15
C ARG A 99 11.30 5.39 -24.59
N VAL A 100 10.13 4.79 -24.79
CA VAL A 100 9.48 4.77 -26.11
C VAL A 100 9.03 6.20 -26.42
N GLN A 101 9.65 6.83 -27.41
CA GLN A 101 9.28 8.17 -27.87
C GLN A 101 8.21 8.00 -28.94
N TYR A 102 6.95 8.29 -28.59
CA TYR A 102 5.82 8.16 -29.51
C TYR A 102 5.84 9.29 -30.55
N GLY A 103 5.54 8.95 -31.81
CA GLY A 103 5.38 9.93 -32.89
C GLY A 103 4.08 10.73 -32.77
N PHE A 104 4.07 11.96 -33.30
CA PHE A 104 2.92 12.89 -33.27
C PHE A 104 1.59 12.31 -33.80
N SER A 105 1.64 11.31 -34.66
CA SER A 105 0.47 10.63 -35.22
C SER A 105 -0.24 9.72 -34.22
N ASP A 106 0.48 9.12 -33.28
CA ASP A 106 -0.11 8.22 -32.27
C ASP A 106 -0.87 9.00 -31.20
N GLN A 107 -0.37 10.18 -30.78
CA GLN A 107 -1.03 11.00 -29.76
C GLN A 107 -2.47 11.42 -30.15
N ARG A 108 -2.76 11.61 -31.44
CA ARG A 108 -4.12 11.95 -31.90
C ARG A 108 -5.07 10.77 -31.80
N VAL A 109 -4.62 9.57 -32.15
CA VAL A 109 -5.40 8.34 -32.02
C VAL A 109 -5.66 8.06 -30.54
N TYR A 110 -4.64 8.14 -29.68
CA TYR A 110 -4.81 7.94 -28.25
C TYR A 110 -5.68 9.02 -27.56
N ARG A 111 -5.69 10.27 -28.04
CA ARG A 111 -6.65 11.31 -27.59
C ARG A 111 -8.10 11.02 -28.03
N LEU A 112 -8.29 10.48 -29.23
CA LEU A 112 -9.60 10.08 -29.75
C LEU A 112 -10.15 8.82 -29.04
N VAL A 113 -9.26 7.93 -28.54
CA VAL A 113 -9.66 6.71 -27.80
C VAL A 113 -9.69 6.92 -26.27
N GLY A 114 -9.39 8.12 -25.77
CA GLY A 114 -9.41 8.44 -24.33
C GLY A 114 -8.33 7.73 -23.50
N LEU A 115 -7.18 7.42 -24.10
CA LEU A 115 -6.18 6.49 -23.57
C LEU A 115 -4.91 7.17 -22.99
N ILE A 116 -4.93 8.49 -22.80
CA ILE A 116 -3.89 9.19 -22.03
C ILE A 116 -4.57 9.90 -20.86
N ASP A 117 -5.15 9.12 -19.94
CA ASP A 117 -5.43 9.66 -18.61
C ASP A 117 -4.34 9.17 -17.66
N SER A 118 -3.49 10.11 -17.24
CA SER A 118 -2.63 9.97 -16.07
C SER A 118 -3.35 10.33 -14.77
N ILE A 119 -4.66 10.60 -14.87
CA ILE A 119 -5.56 10.81 -13.76
C ILE A 119 -6.11 9.44 -13.36
N PRO A 120 -5.84 8.94 -12.15
CA PRO A 120 -6.47 7.71 -11.71
C PRO A 120 -7.98 7.95 -11.56
N THR A 121 -8.78 7.36 -12.45
CA THR A 121 -10.23 7.56 -12.56
C THR A 121 -11.04 6.65 -11.64
N ILE A 122 -10.50 6.30 -10.47
CA ILE A 122 -11.20 5.38 -9.55
C ILE A 122 -12.42 6.10 -8.98
N ASP A 123 -13.59 5.52 -9.18
CA ASP A 123 -14.85 6.06 -8.67
C ASP A 123 -15.02 5.73 -7.17
N LEU A 124 -15.76 6.58 -6.46
CA LEU A 124 -16.09 6.37 -5.05
C LEU A 124 -16.74 4.99 -4.79
N ILE A 125 -17.60 4.51 -5.70
CA ILE A 125 -18.25 3.20 -5.58
C ILE A 125 -17.24 2.06 -5.69
N GLU A 126 -16.22 2.19 -6.53
CA GLU A 126 -15.22 1.14 -6.72
C GLU A 126 -14.34 0.95 -5.48
N ILE A 127 -14.05 2.04 -4.75
CA ILE A 127 -13.12 2.00 -3.60
C ILE A 127 -13.80 1.76 -2.25
N GLU A 128 -15.03 2.28 -2.05
CA GLU A 128 -15.77 2.10 -0.79
C GLU A 128 -16.83 0.99 -0.81
N GLY A 129 -17.17 0.51 -2.01
CA GLY A 129 -18.15 -0.54 -2.24
C GLY A 129 -19.46 0.00 -2.83
N ASN A 130 -20.26 -0.92 -3.38
CA ASN A 130 -21.50 -0.60 -4.08
C ASN A 130 -22.74 -0.79 -3.19
N SER A 131 -22.79 -0.12 -2.04
CA SER A 131 -23.98 -0.10 -1.17
C SER A 131 -24.91 1.06 -1.52
N THR A 132 -26.18 0.97 -1.11
CA THR A 132 -27.17 2.04 -1.31
C THR A 132 -26.76 3.34 -0.63
N ALA A 133 -26.11 3.24 0.54
CA ALA A 133 -25.55 4.38 1.26
C ALA A 133 -24.46 5.08 0.46
N ILE A 134 -23.52 4.33 -0.13
CA ILE A 134 -22.46 4.89 -0.99
C ILE A 134 -23.02 5.50 -2.28
N GLN A 135 -24.04 4.88 -2.88
CA GLN A 135 -24.72 5.46 -4.05
C GLN A 135 -25.38 6.80 -3.71
N ARG A 136 -26.04 6.91 -2.55
CA ARG A 136 -26.60 8.18 -2.05
C ARG A 136 -25.52 9.22 -1.81
N LEU A 137 -24.42 8.83 -1.18
CA LEU A 137 -23.26 9.70 -0.93
C LEU A 137 -22.68 10.23 -2.26
N ARG A 138 -22.43 9.33 -3.22
CA ARG A 138 -21.95 9.69 -4.56
C ARG A 138 -22.92 10.62 -5.28
N HIS A 139 -24.23 10.35 -5.18
CA HIS A 139 -25.23 11.24 -5.76
C HIS A 139 -25.14 12.64 -5.17
N GLY A 140 -25.10 12.77 -3.84
CA GLY A 140 -24.97 14.05 -3.15
C GLY A 140 -23.70 14.84 -3.51
N VAL A 141 -22.57 14.16 -3.72
CA VAL A 141 -21.34 14.77 -4.24
C VAL A 141 -21.55 15.32 -5.66
N ILE A 142 -22.17 14.55 -6.55
CA ILE A 142 -22.36 14.93 -7.96
C ILE A 142 -23.38 16.06 -8.10
N THR A 143 -24.48 16.00 -7.37
CA THR A 143 -25.53 17.02 -7.37
C THR A 143 -25.17 18.23 -6.52
N THR A 144 -24.03 18.20 -5.82
CA THR A 144 -23.62 19.23 -4.86
C THR A 144 -24.64 19.48 -3.74
N THR A 145 -25.38 18.43 -3.38
CA THR A 145 -26.36 18.40 -2.29
C THR A 145 -25.86 17.51 -1.14
N CYS A 146 -24.60 17.67 -0.76
CA CYS A 146 -24.10 16.98 0.43
C CYS A 146 -24.78 17.59 1.65
N ASP A 147 -25.64 16.81 2.29
CA ASP A 147 -26.37 17.18 3.50
C ASP A 147 -25.42 17.15 4.71
N SER A 148 -25.77 17.90 5.77
CA SER A 148 -25.03 17.85 7.03
C SER A 148 -25.30 16.60 7.86
N GLU A 149 -26.27 15.78 7.47
CA GLU A 149 -26.60 14.52 8.13
C GLU A 149 -25.62 13.40 7.75
N ALA A 150 -25.27 12.57 8.72
CA ALA A 150 -24.41 11.43 8.50
C ALA A 150 -25.12 10.34 7.67
N ILE A 151 -24.46 9.85 6.63
CA ILE A 151 -24.93 8.67 5.88
C ILE A 151 -24.35 7.43 6.58
N ILE A 152 -25.20 6.49 6.99
CA ILE A 152 -24.80 5.29 7.73
C ILE A 152 -24.73 4.08 6.79
N ASP A 153 -23.62 3.34 6.84
CA ASP A 153 -23.37 2.10 6.09
C ASP A 153 -22.74 1.05 7.03
N GLY A 154 -23.58 0.28 7.71
CA GLY A 154 -23.12 -0.70 8.70
C GLY A 154 -22.45 -0.04 9.89
N ASP A 155 -21.14 -0.24 10.02
CA ASP A 155 -20.30 0.32 11.09
C ASP A 155 -19.58 1.63 10.69
N ARG A 156 -19.93 2.19 9.53
CA ARG A 156 -19.34 3.41 8.99
C ARG A 156 -20.38 4.53 8.91
N GLU A 157 -19.94 5.74 9.25
CA GLU A 157 -20.70 6.97 9.12
C GLU A 157 -19.92 7.91 8.19
N TYR A 158 -20.59 8.45 7.18
CA TYR A 158 -20.01 9.36 6.19
C TYR A 158 -20.59 10.76 6.37
N TYR A 159 -19.70 11.72 6.56
CA TYR A 159 -20.02 13.14 6.63
C TYR A 159 -19.47 13.81 5.37
N CYS A 160 -20.34 14.34 4.52
CA CYS A 160 -19.93 15.00 3.28
C CYS A 160 -20.09 16.52 3.39
N ALA A 161 -19.13 17.27 2.84
CA ALA A 161 -19.24 18.70 2.65
C ALA A 161 -18.65 19.12 1.30
N ASN A 162 -19.39 19.95 0.56
CA ASN A 162 -18.93 20.51 -0.70
C ASN A 162 -18.03 21.73 -0.43
N LEU A 163 -16.86 21.80 -1.08
CA LEU A 163 -15.96 22.94 -0.91
C LEU A 163 -16.47 24.14 -1.70
N LYS A 164 -16.77 25.24 -1.01
CA LYS A 164 -17.28 26.45 -1.63
C LYS A 164 -16.29 26.99 -2.68
N GLY A 165 -16.77 27.20 -3.91
CA GLY A 165 -15.95 27.73 -5.01
C GLY A 165 -15.04 26.69 -5.68
N SER A 166 -15.21 25.41 -5.39
CA SER A 166 -14.45 24.30 -5.98
C SER A 166 -15.38 23.20 -6.46
N PRO A 167 -15.01 22.41 -7.49
CA PRO A 167 -15.76 21.20 -7.86
C PRO A 167 -15.53 20.03 -6.89
N LEU A 168 -14.68 20.21 -5.87
CA LEU A 168 -14.30 19.16 -4.93
C LEU A 168 -15.23 19.10 -3.71
N SER A 169 -15.40 17.89 -3.21
CA SER A 169 -16.10 17.57 -1.98
C SER A 169 -15.16 16.84 -1.02
N VAL A 170 -15.28 17.12 0.27
CA VAL A 170 -14.57 16.43 1.34
C VAL A 170 -15.54 15.50 2.04
N ILE A 171 -15.13 14.25 2.21
CA ILE A 171 -15.89 13.25 2.94
C ILE A 171 -15.05 12.80 4.13
N ILE A 172 -15.59 12.90 5.33
CA ILE A 172 -15.00 12.33 6.54
C ILE A 172 -15.74 11.03 6.85
N VAL A 173 -14.98 9.95 6.96
CA VAL A 173 -15.51 8.63 7.32
C VAL A 173 -15.13 8.33 8.76
N SER A 174 -16.14 8.06 9.58
CA SER A 174 -16.00 7.54 10.94
C SER A 174 -16.36 6.06 10.94
N SER A 175 -15.55 5.22 11.59
CA SER A 175 -15.87 3.80 11.78
C SER A 175 -16.02 3.49 13.26
N THR A 176 -17.19 3.02 13.67
CA THR A 176 -17.50 2.71 15.08
C THR A 176 -16.79 1.44 15.56
N ASN A 177 -16.46 0.52 14.65
CA ASN A 177 -15.72 -0.70 14.99
C ASN A 177 -14.20 -0.50 15.09
N ARG A 178 -13.67 0.61 14.58
CA ARG A 178 -12.23 0.90 14.60
C ARG A 178 -11.89 1.79 15.79
N GLN A 179 -10.69 1.58 16.31
CA GLN A 179 -10.12 2.38 17.38
C GLN A 179 -8.78 2.92 16.92
N THR A 180 -8.58 4.23 17.10
CA THR A 180 -7.27 4.86 16.89
C THR A 180 -6.38 4.56 18.07
N LEU A 181 -5.26 3.91 17.83
CA LEU A 181 -4.24 3.71 18.85
C LEU A 181 -3.34 4.94 18.97
N ALA A 182 -3.04 5.35 20.20
CA ALA A 182 -2.11 6.43 20.50
C ALA A 182 -1.16 6.01 21.62
N TYR A 183 0.12 6.34 21.46
CA TYR A 183 1.13 6.12 22.49
C TYR A 183 1.28 7.40 23.33
N ARG A 184 1.00 7.32 24.62
CA ARG A 184 0.91 8.49 25.51
C ARG A 184 2.21 8.85 26.21
N ASP A 185 3.14 7.90 26.36
CA ASP A 185 4.39 8.15 27.07
C ASP A 185 5.34 9.06 26.27
N THR A 186 6.43 9.48 26.91
CA THR A 186 7.48 10.33 26.29
C THR A 186 7.99 9.74 24.99
N THR A 187 8.24 10.59 24.00
CA THR A 187 8.68 10.19 22.65
C THR A 187 9.91 9.29 22.73
N PRO A 188 9.77 7.98 22.45
CA PRO A 188 10.89 7.08 22.58
C PRO A 188 11.90 7.40 21.49
N ARG A 189 13.18 7.53 21.85
CA ARG A 189 14.25 7.60 20.84
C ARG A 189 14.19 6.34 20.00
N LEU A 190 14.25 6.47 18.67
CA LEU A 190 14.26 5.33 17.77
C LEU A 190 15.49 4.44 18.07
N LYS A 191 15.23 3.17 18.38
CA LYS A 191 16.22 2.12 18.59
C LYS A 191 15.96 1.01 17.59
N ILE A 192 17.02 0.58 16.92
CA ILE A 192 16.98 -0.48 15.92
C ILE A 192 18.00 -1.56 16.27
N SER A 193 17.77 -2.78 15.79
CA SER A 193 18.76 -3.85 15.94
C SER A 193 20.05 -3.50 15.19
N GLY A 194 21.19 -3.87 15.78
CA GLY A 194 22.49 -3.81 15.11
C GLY A 194 22.74 -5.01 14.18
N ASN A 195 21.76 -5.89 13.97
CA ASN A 195 21.88 -7.04 13.07
C ASN A 195 21.87 -6.58 11.59
N PRO A 196 22.97 -6.74 10.83
CA PRO A 196 23.05 -6.27 9.44
C PRO A 196 22.16 -7.04 8.47
N PHE A 197 21.64 -8.20 8.88
CA PHE A 197 20.72 -9.02 8.09
C PHE A 197 19.26 -8.65 8.29
N VAL A 198 18.96 -7.71 9.19
CA VAL A 198 17.62 -7.20 9.41
C VAL A 198 17.44 -5.94 8.60
N THR A 199 16.32 -5.86 7.88
CA THR A 199 15.93 -4.63 7.19
C THR A 199 14.60 -4.15 7.73
N TYR A 200 14.55 -2.86 7.98
CA TYR A 200 13.33 -2.16 8.34
C TYR A 200 12.75 -1.46 7.10
N TYR A 201 11.43 -1.49 6.97
CA TYR A 201 10.70 -0.96 5.83
C TYR A 201 9.52 -0.12 6.32
N ILE A 202 9.14 0.89 5.53
CA ILE A 202 7.93 1.69 5.73
C ILE A 202 7.06 1.52 4.49
N SER A 203 5.84 1.05 4.67
CA SER A 203 4.89 0.92 3.56
C SER A 203 3.98 2.13 3.37
N SER A 204 3.80 2.95 4.41
CA SER A 204 3.03 4.20 4.33
C SER A 204 3.73 5.24 3.47
N ARG A 205 3.03 5.75 2.44
CA ARG A 205 3.52 6.85 1.58
C ARG A 205 3.18 8.23 2.13
N SER A 206 2.05 8.36 2.81
CA SER A 206 1.56 9.62 3.37
C SER A 206 2.21 9.98 4.71
N MET A 207 3.04 9.11 5.27
CA MET A 207 3.75 9.37 6.53
C MET A 207 4.70 10.56 6.38
N CYS A 208 4.76 11.40 7.41
CA CYS A 208 5.46 12.68 7.42
C CYS A 208 4.96 13.61 6.31
N SER A 209 3.65 13.66 6.12
CA SER A 209 2.99 14.45 5.08
C SER A 209 3.68 14.31 3.71
N TRP A 210 3.91 13.05 3.31
CA TRP A 210 4.53 12.67 2.03
C TRP A 210 6.02 13.05 1.86
N LYS A 211 6.69 13.64 2.87
CA LYS A 211 8.12 14.02 2.77
C LYS A 211 9.04 12.82 2.48
N LEU A 212 8.64 11.61 2.85
CA LEU A 212 9.39 10.38 2.57
C LEU A 212 9.12 9.80 1.17
N ASP A 213 8.04 10.22 0.51
CA ASP A 213 7.61 9.58 -0.73
C ASP A 213 8.59 9.70 -1.90
N PRO A 214 9.30 10.84 -2.09
CA PRO A 214 10.32 10.96 -3.13
C PRO A 214 11.49 9.99 -2.96
N LEU A 215 11.72 9.48 -1.75
CA LEU A 215 12.82 8.55 -1.48
C LEU A 215 12.48 7.14 -1.96
N PRO A 216 13.47 6.39 -2.47
CA PRO A 216 13.32 4.97 -2.75
C PRO A 216 12.74 4.23 -1.54
N PRO A 217 11.82 3.25 -1.72
CA PRO A 217 11.20 2.56 -0.59
C PRO A 217 12.21 1.93 0.40
N ALA A 218 13.42 1.60 -0.05
CA ALA A 218 14.50 1.07 0.78
C ALA A 218 15.07 2.06 1.81
N SER A 219 15.09 3.36 1.48
CA SER A 219 15.76 4.40 2.28
C SER A 219 14.78 5.23 3.12
N ARG A 220 13.48 5.05 2.95
CA ARG A 220 12.46 5.78 3.71
C ARG A 220 12.61 5.61 5.21
N PHE A 221 12.89 4.39 5.66
CA PHE A 221 13.02 4.11 7.09
C PHE A 221 14.26 4.78 7.70
N SER A 222 15.41 4.71 7.03
CA SER A 222 16.64 5.36 7.52
C SER A 222 16.54 6.89 7.50
N ALA A 223 15.75 7.48 6.60
CA ALA A 223 15.54 8.92 6.52
C ALA A 223 14.53 9.47 7.54
N LEU A 224 13.69 8.60 8.12
CA LEU A 224 12.61 9.00 9.04
C LEU A 224 13.08 9.90 10.21
N PRO A 225 14.22 9.63 10.89
CA PRO A 225 14.67 10.48 11.99
C PRO A 225 15.14 11.88 11.57
N SER A 226 15.51 12.06 10.30
CA SER A 226 16.15 13.29 9.80
C SER A 226 15.25 14.15 8.91
N ILE A 227 14.14 13.62 8.39
CA ILE A 227 13.29 14.28 7.37
C ILE A 227 12.49 15.50 7.90
N GLY A 228 12.47 15.74 9.22
CA GLY A 228 11.66 16.79 9.84
C GLY A 228 10.16 16.48 9.71
N CYS A 229 9.68 15.54 10.53
CA CYS A 229 8.31 15.04 10.49
C CYS A 229 7.42 15.78 11.49
N ASP A 230 6.33 16.38 11.01
CA ASP A 230 5.35 17.08 11.86
C ASP A 230 4.29 16.12 12.44
N ASP A 231 4.19 14.90 11.90
CA ASP A 231 3.29 13.85 12.40
C ASP A 231 3.76 13.31 13.77
N ASP A 232 2.81 12.81 14.57
CA ASP A 232 3.11 12.14 15.84
C ASP A 232 3.79 10.78 15.61
N LEU A 233 5.12 10.76 15.74
CA LEU A 233 5.95 9.55 15.57
C LEU A 233 6.07 8.69 16.82
N ARG A 234 5.39 9.02 17.93
CA ARG A 234 5.51 8.28 19.20
C ARG A 234 5.12 6.82 19.07
N LEU A 235 3.96 6.53 18.48
CA LEU A 235 3.49 5.16 18.29
C LEU A 235 4.38 4.38 17.29
N PRO A 236 4.72 4.89 16.10
CA PRO A 236 5.68 4.26 15.20
C PRO A 236 7.02 3.92 15.86
N TYR A 237 7.60 4.85 16.63
CA TYR A 237 8.86 4.63 17.33
C TYR A 237 8.72 3.63 18.48
N ALA A 238 7.63 3.67 19.26
CA ALA A 238 7.38 2.71 20.32
C ALA A 238 7.27 1.28 19.77
N LEU A 239 6.50 1.09 18.69
CA LEU A 239 6.37 -0.22 18.04
C LEU A 239 7.70 -0.69 17.45
N THR A 240 8.45 0.21 16.80
CA THR A 240 9.76 -0.13 16.23
C THR A 240 10.76 -0.53 17.30
N ASN A 241 10.78 0.16 18.44
CA ASN A 241 11.61 -0.20 19.58
C ASN A 241 11.23 -1.57 20.14
N ALA A 242 9.94 -1.92 20.16
CA ALA A 242 9.49 -3.26 20.54
C ALA A 242 9.95 -4.34 19.53
N LEU A 243 10.09 -3.99 18.25
CA LEU A 243 10.67 -4.88 17.24
C LEU A 243 12.15 -5.15 17.45
N GLN A 244 12.87 -4.31 18.19
CA GLN A 244 14.31 -4.47 18.40
C GLN A 244 14.63 -5.85 18.99
N ASN A 245 13.92 -6.26 20.05
CA ASN A 245 14.13 -7.55 20.70
C ASN A 245 13.88 -8.73 19.76
N TRP A 246 12.85 -8.63 18.91
CA TRP A 246 12.57 -9.63 17.87
C TRP A 246 13.68 -9.68 16.83
N ALA A 247 14.10 -8.53 16.33
CA ALA A 247 15.16 -8.41 15.35
C ALA A 247 16.52 -8.92 15.88
N ASP A 248 16.80 -8.68 17.16
CA ASP A 248 18.00 -9.16 17.85
C ASP A 248 17.96 -10.66 18.15
N SER A 249 16.76 -11.26 18.22
CA SER A 249 16.57 -12.71 18.40
C SER A 249 16.83 -13.52 17.12
N TRP A 250 16.77 -12.89 15.96
CA TRP A 250 17.08 -13.56 14.69
C TRP A 250 18.57 -13.85 14.55
N PRO A 251 18.95 -14.88 13.78
CA PRO A 251 20.34 -15.27 13.61
C PRO A 251 21.24 -14.08 13.20
N LYS A 252 22.42 -14.03 13.82
CA LYS A 252 23.48 -13.05 13.53
C LYS A 252 24.66 -13.80 12.92
N TYR A 253 25.19 -13.28 11.82
CA TYR A 253 26.38 -13.82 11.17
C TYR A 253 27.51 -12.79 11.24
N GLY A 254 28.77 -13.26 11.22
CA GLY A 254 29.93 -12.38 11.16
C GLY A 254 29.97 -11.54 9.87
N GLY A 255 30.76 -10.47 9.88
CA GLY A 255 30.80 -9.47 8.80
C GLY A 255 31.10 -10.00 7.38
N ALA A 256 31.69 -11.19 7.25
CA ALA A 256 31.95 -11.83 5.96
C ALA A 256 30.69 -12.32 5.23
N ALA A 257 29.58 -12.53 5.94
CA ALA A 257 28.33 -13.02 5.36
C ALA A 257 27.40 -11.90 4.84
N VAL A 258 27.74 -10.62 5.01
CA VAL A 258 26.85 -9.50 4.63
C VAL A 258 26.59 -9.43 3.11
N ASN A 259 27.44 -10.08 2.30
CA ASN A 259 27.29 -10.20 0.85
C ASN A 259 26.90 -11.61 0.38
N SER A 260 26.55 -12.54 1.28
CA SER A 260 26.17 -13.90 0.90
C SER A 260 24.74 -13.93 0.32
N SER A 261 24.47 -14.90 -0.56
CA SER A 261 23.10 -15.10 -1.05
C SER A 261 22.18 -15.54 0.11
N CYS A 262 20.87 -15.33 -0.02
CA CYS A 262 19.93 -15.79 1.01
C CYS A 262 19.97 -17.32 1.22
N GLU A 263 20.41 -18.07 0.19
CA GLU A 263 20.46 -19.53 0.22
C GLU A 263 21.68 -20.06 1.00
N ASP A 264 22.70 -19.21 1.19
CA ASP A 264 23.94 -19.54 1.90
C ASP A 264 23.87 -19.20 3.40
N LEU A 265 22.74 -18.68 3.90
CA LEU A 265 22.59 -18.33 5.30
C LEU A 265 22.44 -19.60 6.16
N HIS A 266 23.34 -19.76 7.12
CA HIS A 266 23.30 -20.86 8.09
C HIS A 266 22.15 -20.67 9.10
N LEU A 267 20.95 -21.05 8.71
CA LEU A 267 19.80 -21.09 9.60
C LEU A 267 19.99 -22.15 10.70
N PRO A 268 19.28 -22.04 11.85
CA PRO A 268 19.24 -23.09 12.85
C PRO A 268 18.90 -24.45 12.20
N PRO A 269 19.46 -25.57 12.71
CA PRO A 269 19.35 -26.88 12.08
C PRO A 269 17.90 -27.37 11.92
N GLU A 270 16.96 -26.83 12.70
CA GLU A 270 15.52 -27.12 12.58
C GLU A 270 14.87 -26.46 11.34
N PHE A 271 15.55 -25.50 10.69
CA PHE A 271 15.04 -24.76 9.54
C PHE A 271 15.69 -25.27 8.24
N PRO A 272 14.92 -25.88 7.33
CA PRO A 272 15.46 -26.29 6.04
C PRO A 272 15.72 -25.05 5.16
N THR A 273 16.99 -24.67 5.05
CA THR A 273 17.47 -23.49 4.30
C THR A 273 16.94 -23.43 2.88
N ARG A 274 16.80 -24.59 2.22
CA ARG A 274 16.27 -24.70 0.85
C ARG A 274 14.86 -24.13 0.67
N TYR A 275 14.03 -24.17 1.71
CA TYR A 275 12.63 -23.76 1.60
C TYR A 275 12.30 -22.48 2.33
N TYR A 276 13.14 -22.05 3.26
CA TYR A 276 12.96 -20.80 3.98
C TYR A 276 13.12 -19.60 3.04
N ILE A 277 12.23 -18.62 3.17
CA ILE A 277 12.30 -17.37 2.40
C ILE A 277 12.67 -16.23 3.34
N ASN A 278 11.81 -15.94 4.33
CA ASN A 278 12.04 -14.92 5.33
C ASN A 278 11.15 -15.09 6.56
N SER A 279 11.48 -14.34 7.60
CA SER A 279 10.66 -14.08 8.77
C SER A 279 10.42 -12.58 8.84
N PHE A 280 9.24 -12.19 9.29
CA PHE A 280 8.86 -10.78 9.34
C PHE A 280 8.01 -10.45 10.56
N VAL A 281 8.05 -9.17 10.90
CA VAL A 281 7.07 -8.53 11.77
C VAL A 281 6.53 -7.32 11.03
N HIS A 282 5.21 -7.27 10.85
CA HIS A 282 4.49 -6.13 10.29
C HIS A 282 3.71 -5.44 11.39
N THR A 283 3.98 -4.16 11.64
CA THR A 283 3.29 -3.41 12.70
C THR A 283 2.09 -2.63 12.15
N ARG A 284 1.12 -2.35 13.02
CA ARG A 284 -0.04 -1.52 12.69
C ARG A 284 0.34 -0.12 12.15
N ALA A 285 1.46 0.43 12.64
CA ALA A 285 2.03 1.70 12.18
C ALA A 285 2.71 1.61 10.79
N GLN A 286 2.56 0.50 10.06
CA GLN A 286 3.13 0.31 8.72
C GLN A 286 4.66 0.36 8.68
N ILE A 287 5.29 0.02 9.80
CA ILE A 287 6.73 -0.26 9.89
C ILE A 287 6.90 -1.77 9.97
N GLN A 288 7.74 -2.32 9.11
CA GLN A 288 8.03 -3.74 9.06
C GLN A 288 9.50 -3.99 9.34
N ALA A 289 9.80 -5.10 10.01
CA ALA A 289 11.15 -5.66 10.10
C ALA A 289 11.13 -7.05 9.48
N PHE A 290 12.15 -7.40 8.69
CA PHE A 290 12.26 -8.74 8.13
C PHE A 290 13.70 -9.22 8.05
N PHE A 291 13.85 -10.54 8.05
CA PHE A 291 15.10 -11.27 7.98
C PHE A 291 14.96 -12.45 7.01
N PRO A 292 15.90 -12.64 6.06
CA PRO A 292 17.07 -11.82 5.81
C PRO A 292 16.78 -10.63 4.89
N SER A 293 17.61 -9.59 4.97
CA SER A 293 17.55 -8.38 4.13
C SER A 293 17.53 -8.66 2.62
N CYS A 294 18.23 -9.71 2.19
CA CYS A 294 18.32 -10.13 0.79
C CYS A 294 16.99 -10.67 0.20
N SER A 295 15.99 -10.99 1.03
CA SER A 295 14.69 -11.57 0.61
C SER A 295 13.62 -10.53 0.23
N LYS A 296 14.04 -9.28 0.01
CA LYS A 296 13.16 -8.10 -0.12
C LYS A 296 12.04 -8.24 -1.17
N SER A 297 12.25 -8.97 -2.26
CA SER A 297 11.24 -9.17 -3.32
C SER A 297 9.95 -9.81 -2.80
N TYR A 298 10.06 -10.73 -1.83
CA TYR A 298 8.92 -11.46 -1.25
C TYR A 298 8.11 -10.62 -0.24
N MET A 299 8.71 -9.54 0.30
CA MET A 299 8.06 -8.69 1.29
C MET A 299 6.95 -7.80 0.71
N LYS A 300 6.98 -7.51 -0.60
CA LYS A 300 5.99 -6.63 -1.23
C LYS A 300 4.56 -7.18 -1.09
N GLU A 301 4.37 -8.48 -1.33
CA GLU A 301 3.05 -9.10 -1.26
C GLU A 301 2.54 -9.23 0.17
N VAL A 302 3.41 -9.63 1.10
CA VAL A 302 3.12 -9.69 2.54
C VAL A 302 2.68 -8.33 3.07
N THR A 303 3.44 -7.30 2.71
CA THR A 303 3.17 -5.94 3.13
C THR A 303 1.83 -5.45 2.59
N ALA A 304 1.55 -5.68 1.30
CA ALA A 304 0.27 -5.29 0.70
C ALA A 304 -0.93 -5.99 1.36
N LYS A 305 -0.81 -7.28 1.70
CA LYS A 305 -1.86 -8.01 2.44
C LYS A 305 -2.12 -7.39 3.80
N PHE A 306 -1.09 -7.26 4.63
CA PHE A 306 -1.28 -6.80 6.01
C PHE A 306 -1.57 -5.30 6.13
N ASP A 307 -1.18 -4.48 5.15
CA ASP A 307 -1.60 -3.08 5.07
C ASP A 307 -3.12 -2.91 4.87
N ILE A 308 -3.75 -3.86 4.16
CA ILE A 308 -5.21 -3.87 3.97
C ILE A 308 -5.90 -4.37 5.24
N GLU A 309 -5.38 -5.44 5.84
CA GLU A 309 -6.00 -6.11 6.98
C GLU A 309 -5.66 -5.48 8.35
N ARG A 310 -4.79 -4.46 8.42
CA ARG A 310 -4.28 -3.89 9.68
C ARG A 310 -5.34 -3.38 10.64
N PHE A 311 -6.49 -2.93 10.12
CA PHE A 311 -7.58 -2.38 10.91
C PHE A 311 -8.64 -3.42 11.32
N GLY A 312 -8.51 -4.66 10.85
CA GLY A 312 -9.41 -5.74 11.25
C GLY A 312 -9.24 -6.08 12.73
N LYS A 313 -10.36 -6.29 13.43
CA LYS A 313 -10.35 -7.02 14.70
C LYS A 313 -10.16 -8.50 14.39
N GLU A 314 -9.28 -9.18 15.11
CA GLU A 314 -9.18 -10.63 14.99
C GLU A 314 -10.23 -11.32 15.84
N ASN A 315 -11.05 -12.15 15.19
CA ASN A 315 -11.98 -13.04 15.87
C ASN A 315 -11.30 -14.31 16.41
N SER A 316 -10.05 -14.58 16.00
CA SER A 316 -9.30 -15.80 16.28
C SER A 316 -7.93 -15.52 16.91
N THR A 317 -7.92 -14.63 17.91
CA THR A 317 -6.72 -14.37 18.71
C THR A 317 -6.12 -15.68 19.22
N ASN A 318 -4.84 -15.90 18.95
CA ASN A 318 -4.02 -17.07 19.33
C ASN A 318 -3.93 -18.25 18.35
N LEU A 319 -4.62 -18.24 17.21
CA LEU A 319 -4.44 -19.28 16.20
C LEU A 319 -3.35 -18.89 15.17
N LEU A 320 -2.53 -19.87 14.81
CA LEU A 320 -1.62 -19.75 13.68
C LEU A 320 -2.45 -19.81 12.38
N GLN A 321 -2.32 -18.78 11.56
CA GLN A 321 -3.02 -18.67 10.28
C GLN A 321 -2.07 -18.99 9.13
N PHE A 322 -2.65 -19.48 8.04
CA PHE A 322 -1.93 -19.84 6.83
C PHE A 322 -2.53 -19.12 5.62
N SER A 323 -1.67 -18.71 4.71
CA SER A 323 -2.04 -18.08 3.45
C SER A 323 -1.12 -18.61 2.38
N VAL A 324 -1.66 -19.07 1.26
CA VAL A 324 -0.86 -19.54 0.12
C VAL A 324 -1.03 -18.57 -1.03
N ARG A 325 0.08 -18.11 -1.62
CA ARG A 325 0.08 -17.22 -2.78
C ARG A 325 1.35 -17.44 -3.60
N ASN A 326 1.23 -17.60 -4.92
CA ASN A 326 2.38 -17.69 -5.84
C ASN A 326 3.45 -18.70 -5.39
N ASP A 327 3.06 -19.92 -5.02
CA ASP A 327 3.94 -20.98 -4.48
C ASP A 327 4.69 -20.60 -3.19
N VAL A 328 4.20 -19.60 -2.46
CA VAL A 328 4.70 -19.21 -1.15
C VAL A 328 3.62 -19.45 -0.10
N ILE A 329 4.01 -20.15 0.97
CA ILE A 329 3.20 -20.34 2.16
C ILE A 329 3.63 -19.30 3.18
N VAL A 330 2.67 -18.52 3.64
CA VAL A 330 2.85 -17.56 4.73
C VAL A 330 2.14 -18.12 5.94
N ALA A 331 2.89 -18.47 6.99
CA ALA A 331 2.31 -18.73 8.30
C ALA A 331 2.51 -17.53 9.19
N TYR A 332 1.44 -17.07 9.84
CA TYR A 332 1.48 -15.84 10.60
C TYR A 332 0.51 -15.88 11.77
N ARG A 333 0.76 -14.98 12.72
CA ARG A 333 -0.07 -14.78 13.91
C ARG A 333 -0.14 -13.30 14.22
N SER A 334 -1.31 -12.81 14.60
CA SER A 334 -1.45 -11.46 15.10
C SER A 334 -1.08 -11.36 16.57
N ILE A 335 -0.42 -10.25 16.91
CA ILE A 335 -0.25 -9.76 18.27
C ILE A 335 -1.33 -8.72 18.49
N THR A 336 -2.20 -8.95 19.46
CA THR A 336 -3.30 -8.06 19.79
C THR A 336 -3.15 -7.45 21.17
N ASP A 337 -3.81 -6.32 21.42
CA ASP A 337 -4.00 -5.78 22.77
C ASP A 337 -5.13 -6.53 23.52
N ARG A 338 -5.41 -6.05 24.75
CA ARG A 338 -6.50 -6.56 25.61
C ARG A 338 -7.92 -6.38 25.03
N PHE A 339 -8.07 -5.60 23.98
CA PHE A 339 -9.34 -5.31 23.30
C PHE A 339 -9.41 -5.97 21.91
N ASN A 340 -8.50 -6.91 21.62
CA ASN A 340 -8.37 -7.61 20.34
C ASN A 340 -8.02 -6.69 19.15
N ASN A 341 -7.47 -5.50 19.40
CA ASN A 341 -6.91 -4.65 18.36
C ASN A 341 -5.57 -5.24 17.92
N ARG A 342 -5.42 -5.50 16.62
CA ARG A 342 -4.16 -5.95 16.02
C ARG A 342 -3.08 -4.86 16.15
N LEU A 343 -2.02 -5.15 16.89
CA LEU A 343 -0.84 -4.29 17.09
C LEU A 343 0.26 -4.61 16.07
N ALA A 344 0.46 -5.90 15.80
CA ALA A 344 1.41 -6.39 14.82
C ALA A 344 1.01 -7.78 14.30
N VAL A 345 1.64 -8.21 13.22
CA VAL A 345 1.58 -9.56 12.68
C VAL A 345 2.99 -10.08 12.58
N VAL A 346 3.26 -11.20 13.24
CA VAL A 346 4.52 -11.94 13.10
C VAL A 346 4.31 -13.11 12.17
N GLY A 347 5.29 -13.43 11.35
CA GLY A 347 5.15 -14.55 10.44
C GLY A 347 6.44 -14.96 9.76
N VAL A 348 6.30 -16.00 8.95
CA VAL A 348 7.36 -16.65 8.21
C VAL A 348 6.84 -17.10 6.85
N GLN A 349 7.69 -16.96 5.84
CA GLN A 349 7.42 -17.38 4.49
C GLN A 349 8.28 -18.60 4.13
N TRP A 350 7.64 -19.61 3.55
CA TRP A 350 8.29 -20.78 2.99
C TRP A 350 7.87 -21.01 1.55
N ARG A 351 8.75 -21.64 0.76
CA ARG A 351 8.40 -22.15 -0.56
C ARG A 351 7.44 -23.34 -0.41
N MET A 352 6.41 -23.42 -1.24
CA MET A 352 5.40 -24.49 -1.25
C MET A 352 5.98 -25.92 -1.23
N PRO A 353 7.12 -26.22 -1.91
CA PRO A 353 7.78 -27.52 -1.79
C PRO A 353 8.08 -27.97 -0.36
N TYR A 354 8.18 -27.06 0.60
CA TYR A 354 8.31 -27.39 2.02
C TYR A 354 7.13 -28.21 2.54
N ALA A 355 5.91 -27.73 2.32
CA ALA A 355 4.71 -28.41 2.79
C ALA A 355 4.53 -29.75 2.09
N ASN A 356 4.86 -29.83 0.79
CA ASN A 356 4.82 -31.09 0.05
C ASN A 356 5.80 -32.11 0.63
N ALA A 357 7.02 -31.69 0.99
CA ALA A 357 8.02 -32.54 1.60
C ALA A 357 7.62 -32.99 3.01
N LEU A 358 7.12 -32.07 3.84
CA LEU A 358 6.58 -32.37 5.18
C LEU A 358 5.42 -33.37 5.10
N PHE A 359 4.45 -33.10 4.24
CA PHE A 359 3.28 -33.95 4.06
C PHE A 359 3.67 -35.34 3.56
N SER A 360 4.59 -35.42 2.59
CA SER A 360 5.12 -36.69 2.09
C SER A 360 5.86 -37.48 3.17
N ASN A 361 6.62 -36.82 4.04
CA ASN A 361 7.31 -37.47 5.15
C ASN A 361 6.32 -38.00 6.19
N TRP A 362 5.27 -37.22 6.52
CA TRP A 362 4.22 -37.66 7.44
C TRP A 362 3.47 -38.88 6.90
N THR A 363 3.07 -38.89 5.64
CA THR A 363 2.36 -40.04 5.03
C THR A 363 3.25 -41.27 4.87
N ARG A 364 4.58 -41.09 4.74
CA ARG A 364 5.55 -42.20 4.74
C ARG A 364 5.80 -42.81 6.11
N SER A 365 5.68 -42.03 7.19
CA SER A 365 6.02 -42.44 8.57
C SER A 365 5.14 -43.57 9.18
N GLY A 366 4.15 -44.08 8.46
CA GLY A 366 3.52 -45.38 8.75
C GLY A 366 2.46 -45.38 9.86
N THR A 367 2.13 -44.23 10.44
CA THR A 367 0.96 -44.10 11.33
C THR A 367 -0.33 -44.53 10.61
N LYS A 368 -1.12 -45.42 11.21
CA LYS A 368 -2.29 -46.09 10.59
C LYS A 368 -3.26 -45.14 9.88
N GLN A 369 -3.38 -43.89 10.35
CA GLN A 369 -4.28 -42.86 9.81
C GLN A 369 -3.90 -42.35 8.41
N TRP A 370 -2.66 -42.51 7.96
CA TRP A 370 -2.18 -41.94 6.69
C TRP A 370 -1.92 -43.00 5.60
N ASN A 371 -2.21 -44.27 5.87
CA ASN A 371 -2.04 -45.34 4.88
C ASN A 371 -3.02 -45.21 3.70
N ASP A 372 -4.17 -44.58 3.91
CA ASP A 372 -5.15 -44.31 2.85
C ASP A 372 -4.60 -43.29 1.83
N CYS A 373 -3.77 -42.35 2.28
CA CYS A 373 -3.07 -41.38 1.43
C CYS A 373 -1.97 -42.00 0.55
N LYS A 374 -1.69 -43.30 0.68
CA LYS A 374 -0.85 -44.05 -0.27
C LYS A 374 -1.65 -44.63 -1.44
N LYS A 375 -2.97 -44.73 -1.30
CA LYS A 375 -3.89 -45.29 -2.30
C LYS A 375 -4.82 -44.24 -2.92
N MET A 376 -4.96 -43.08 -2.29
CA MET A 376 -5.84 -41.99 -2.71
C MET A 376 -5.14 -40.64 -2.53
N ASP A 377 -5.60 -39.63 -3.27
CA ASP A 377 -5.11 -38.26 -3.14
C ASP A 377 -5.63 -37.63 -1.84
N CYS A 378 -4.71 -37.26 -0.95
CA CYS A 378 -5.02 -36.52 0.27
C CYS A 378 -4.58 -35.07 0.14
N LEU A 379 -5.45 -34.16 0.56
CA LEU A 379 -5.23 -32.72 0.50
C LEU A 379 -5.22 -32.13 1.90
N LEU A 380 -4.27 -31.22 2.17
CA LEU A 380 -4.30 -30.39 3.37
C LEU A 380 -5.03 -29.09 3.02
N VAL A 381 -6.24 -28.95 3.56
CA VAL A 381 -7.09 -27.78 3.34
C VAL A 381 -7.04 -26.90 4.57
N THR A 382 -6.66 -25.64 4.39
CA THR A 382 -6.78 -24.62 5.44
C THR A 382 -8.15 -23.96 5.32
N ARG A 383 -8.79 -23.62 6.44
CA ARG A 383 -10.04 -22.85 6.39
C ARG A 383 -9.75 -21.52 5.69
N SER A 384 -10.48 -21.25 4.62
CA SER A 384 -10.52 -19.89 4.06
C SER A 384 -11.12 -18.97 5.12
N ALA A 385 -10.36 -17.98 5.56
CA ALA A 385 -10.87 -16.90 6.41
C ALA A 385 -11.83 -16.02 5.62
#